data_AF-R0JHR2-F1
#
_entry.id   AF-R0JHR2-F1
#
_cell.length_a   1.000
_cell.length_b   1.000
_cell.length_c   1.000
_cell.angle_alpha   90.00
_cell.angle_beta   90.00
_cell.angle_gamma   90.00
#
_symmetry.space_group_name_H-M   'P 1'
#
loop_
_entity.id
_entity.type
_entity.pdbx_description
1 polymer ?
#
loop_
_entity_poly.entity_id
_entity_poly.type
_entity_poly.pdbx_seq_one_letter_code
_entity_poly.pdbx_strand_id
1 'polypeptide(L)'
;ELLINEVNPDNPGGGEDAEYIELFYTGRTHFDLQRYWLVLYNGRNSRAYRVLDLSGHHTDELGYFLVGSSTVHPAPMVRLPPNTIQNGADAVALYYSNSTLYTVNMAVTAEGLVDAVVYTSRADEKAEKLLEVLVPGQSILYENDSHSTEDESLSRCHGLSARLQSSFQVTAMTPLGENSCGSPHVPSLPAVRISELGLAGSRAGGFVELQGPPGTSLDGLSLVIFTSQEGAAHGSVPLGGNLSASGLLLLGGRNDRTKLMFEDIAATKGSSAIALYSTSVIPSGMKATSENLVDALVYTCGPSMVGGRLDVLGPLYTVPCKDDRPVSLSRCPSGDASAELQFAISEPTPGVQNSCPQDAFAVGLDLCFLTPNCSAWTVHHRRPLESFRRVLLSSLEEECSCGVSELYLQGLNLTCVNSVVKVSGRVRARLPAQQQSIESWRRGLLTSPHPFSVDGRVLKTSPECIAPRSTPASSQSNSFLRSWEIALLVVGALLLVLLLVGLAL
;
A
#
# COMPACT_ATOMS: atom_id res chain seq x y z
N GLU A 1 -5.46 -12.56 5.03
CA GLU A 1 -4.63 -12.40 6.24
C GLU A 1 -5.57 -12.20 7.41
N LEU A 2 -5.27 -12.73 8.59
CA LEU A 2 -6.09 -12.53 9.78
C LEU A 2 -5.52 -11.35 10.56
N LEU A 3 -6.37 -10.37 10.85
CA LEU A 3 -6.02 -9.09 11.46
C LEU A 3 -6.86 -8.85 12.71
N ILE A 4 -6.36 -8.05 13.64
CA ILE A 4 -7.20 -7.38 14.65
C ILE A 4 -7.96 -6.27 13.92
N ASN A 5 -9.29 -6.29 13.99
CA ASN A 5 -10.17 -5.40 13.25
C ASN A 5 -10.67 -4.23 14.10
N GLU A 6 -11.09 -4.53 15.33
CA GLU A 6 -11.70 -3.57 16.24
C GLU A 6 -11.38 -3.96 17.68
N VAL A 7 -11.08 -2.98 18.52
CA VAL A 7 -10.82 -3.16 19.95
C VAL A 7 -11.61 -2.09 20.70
N ASN A 8 -12.56 -2.49 21.53
CA ASN A 8 -13.21 -1.65 22.53
C ASN A 8 -12.68 -2.12 23.90
N PRO A 9 -11.73 -1.39 24.50
CA PRO A 9 -11.22 -1.67 25.83
C PRO A 9 -11.89 -0.92 26.98
N ASP A 10 -12.81 0.00 26.70
CA ASP A 10 -13.59 0.74 27.70
C ASP A 10 -15.05 0.89 27.26
N ASN A 11 -15.99 0.95 28.20
CA ASN A 11 -17.40 1.16 27.87
C ASN A 11 -18.09 2.16 28.81
N PRO A 12 -19.07 2.96 28.32
CA PRO A 12 -19.80 3.91 29.15
C PRO A 12 -20.48 3.26 30.35
N GLY A 13 -20.35 3.93 31.50
CA GLY A 13 -20.91 3.46 32.77
C GLY A 13 -19.84 2.85 33.66
N GLY A 14 -20.27 2.09 34.68
CA GLY A 14 -19.37 1.39 35.60
C GLY A 14 -19.48 -0.13 35.51
N GLY A 15 -20.08 -0.64 34.42
CA GLY A 15 -20.38 -2.04 34.22
C GLY A 15 -19.18 -2.85 33.73
N GLU A 16 -18.32 -2.25 32.89
CA GLU A 16 -17.14 -2.90 32.28
C GLU A 16 -17.53 -4.29 31.74
N ASP A 17 -18.65 -4.33 31.01
CA ASP A 17 -19.33 -5.54 30.57
C ASP A 17 -19.71 -5.53 29.08
N ALA A 18 -19.22 -4.54 28.33
CA ALA A 18 -19.40 -4.39 26.88
C ALA A 18 -18.08 -4.38 26.08
N GLU A 19 -16.94 -4.66 26.72
CA GLU A 19 -15.64 -4.64 26.04
C GLU A 19 -15.48 -5.83 25.07
N TYR A 20 -14.79 -5.62 23.95
CA TYR A 20 -14.52 -6.68 22.99
C TYR A 20 -13.29 -6.45 22.11
N ILE A 21 -12.92 -7.55 21.45
CA ILE A 21 -11.87 -7.64 20.44
C ILE A 21 -12.45 -8.41 19.27
N GLU A 22 -12.32 -7.82 18.09
CA GLU A 22 -12.71 -8.44 16.85
C GLU A 22 -11.51 -8.76 15.97
N LEU A 23 -11.53 -9.94 15.35
CA LEU A 23 -10.61 -10.33 14.30
C LEU A 23 -11.32 -10.35 12.95
N PHE A 24 -10.60 -9.99 11.89
CA PHE A 24 -11.09 -10.03 10.51
C PHE A 24 -10.13 -10.77 9.59
N TYR A 25 -10.65 -11.71 8.82
CA TYR A 25 -9.93 -12.41 7.76
C TYR A 25 -10.24 -11.79 6.40
N THR A 26 -9.21 -11.27 5.73
CA THR A 26 -9.37 -10.56 4.44
C THR A 26 -9.67 -11.45 3.21
N GLY A 27 -9.87 -12.75 3.41
CA GLY A 27 -10.26 -13.66 2.32
C GLY A 27 -11.76 -13.70 2.09
N ARG A 28 -12.21 -14.51 1.11
CA ARG A 28 -13.62 -14.58 0.68
C ARG A 28 -14.40 -15.77 1.25
N THR A 29 -13.88 -16.42 2.29
CA THR A 29 -14.43 -17.63 2.90
C THR A 29 -14.18 -17.64 4.40
N HIS A 30 -14.90 -18.47 5.15
CA HIS A 30 -14.58 -18.76 6.55
C HIS A 30 -13.10 -19.16 6.73
N PHE A 31 -12.51 -18.78 7.85
CA PHE A 31 -11.11 -19.00 8.17
C PHE A 31 -10.97 -19.76 9.49
N ASP A 32 -10.26 -20.89 9.45
CA ASP A 32 -9.98 -21.72 10.62
C ASP A 32 -8.90 -21.06 11.49
N LEU A 33 -9.21 -20.83 12.76
CA LEU A 33 -8.33 -20.21 13.76
C LEU A 33 -7.42 -21.22 14.46
N GLN A 34 -7.32 -22.44 13.93
CA GLN A 34 -6.37 -23.44 14.40
C GLN A 34 -4.95 -22.84 14.53
N ARG A 35 -4.36 -23.01 15.72
CA ARG A 35 -3.01 -22.51 16.10
C ARG A 35 -2.87 -20.99 16.25
N TYR A 36 -3.97 -20.25 16.19
CA TYR A 36 -3.97 -18.83 16.54
C TYR A 36 -4.20 -18.63 18.03
N TRP A 37 -3.55 -17.61 18.58
CA TRP A 37 -3.65 -17.24 19.99
C TRP A 37 -3.92 -15.75 20.11
N LEU A 38 -4.87 -15.39 20.96
CA LEU A 38 -5.12 -13.99 21.35
C LEU A 38 -4.54 -13.76 22.74
N VAL A 39 -3.62 -12.81 22.86
CA VAL A 39 -2.89 -12.52 24.10
C VAL A 39 -3.08 -11.06 24.47
N LEU A 40 -3.45 -10.81 25.72
CA LEU A 40 -3.58 -9.47 26.28
C LEU A 40 -2.43 -9.19 27.23
N TYR A 41 -1.74 -8.07 27.01
CA TYR A 41 -0.58 -7.64 27.79
C TYR A 41 -0.87 -6.40 28.61
N ASN A 42 -0.37 -6.39 29.85
CA ASN A 42 -0.44 -5.22 30.71
C ASN A 42 0.77 -4.31 30.43
N GLY A 43 0.60 -3.03 30.09
CA GLY A 43 1.73 -2.17 29.74
C GLY A 43 2.55 -1.70 30.92
N ARG A 44 2.02 -1.73 32.14
CA ARG A 44 2.80 -1.39 33.35
C ARG A 44 3.94 -2.38 33.62
N ASN A 45 3.74 -3.66 33.31
CA ASN A 45 4.74 -4.71 33.55
C ASN A 45 5.16 -5.49 32.29
N SER A 46 4.52 -5.23 31.16
CA SER A 46 4.74 -5.89 29.87
C SER A 46 4.59 -7.41 29.92
N ARG A 47 3.65 -7.90 30.74
CA ARG A 47 3.34 -9.33 30.89
C ARG A 47 1.93 -9.65 30.45
N ALA A 48 1.76 -10.84 29.89
CA ALA A 48 0.46 -11.34 29.47
C ALA A 48 -0.43 -11.54 30.71
N TYR A 49 -1.60 -10.91 30.77
CA TYR A 49 -2.59 -11.15 31.82
C TYR A 49 -3.72 -12.10 31.37
N ARG A 50 -3.92 -12.24 30.06
CA ARG A 50 -4.89 -13.18 29.47
C ARG A 50 -4.30 -13.81 28.21
N VAL A 51 -4.56 -15.10 28.03
CA VAL A 51 -4.17 -15.87 26.85
C VAL A 51 -5.35 -16.75 26.46
N LEU A 52 -5.75 -16.69 25.19
CA LEU A 52 -6.82 -17.49 24.61
C LEU A 52 -6.25 -18.31 23.44
N ASP A 53 -6.41 -19.62 23.50
CA ASP A 53 -6.21 -20.51 22.36
C ASP A 53 -7.47 -20.45 21.49
N LEU A 54 -7.32 -20.06 20.23
CA LEU A 54 -8.43 -19.97 19.28
C LEU A 54 -8.62 -21.26 18.47
N SER A 55 -7.86 -22.31 18.77
CA SER A 55 -7.98 -23.60 18.08
C SER A 55 -9.39 -24.19 18.23
N GLY A 56 -9.94 -24.68 17.12
CA GLY A 56 -11.31 -25.18 17.04
C GLY A 56 -12.38 -24.10 16.76
N HIS A 57 -11.99 -22.83 16.73
CA HIS A 57 -12.85 -21.74 16.27
C HIS A 57 -12.61 -21.39 14.80
N HIS A 58 -13.57 -20.70 14.20
CA HIS A 58 -13.47 -20.17 12.84
C HIS A 58 -14.17 -18.81 12.78
N THR A 59 -13.74 -17.96 11.83
CA THR A 59 -14.49 -16.75 11.49
C THR A 59 -15.84 -17.11 10.89
N ASP A 60 -16.79 -16.18 10.94
CA ASP A 60 -18.06 -16.31 10.23
C ASP A 60 -17.90 -16.27 8.69
N GLU A 61 -19.04 -16.28 7.98
CA GLU A 61 -19.08 -16.27 6.50
C GLU A 61 -18.53 -14.96 5.88
N LEU A 62 -18.54 -13.87 6.64
CA LEU A 62 -18.04 -12.56 6.22
C LEU A 62 -16.58 -12.34 6.61
N GLY A 63 -16.00 -13.24 7.41
CA GLY A 63 -14.61 -13.21 7.83
C GLY A 63 -14.38 -12.64 9.24
N TYR A 64 -15.42 -12.39 10.03
CA TYR A 64 -15.32 -11.80 11.36
C TYR A 64 -15.27 -12.86 12.47
N PHE A 65 -14.57 -12.56 13.56
CA PHE A 65 -14.53 -13.38 14.77
C PHE A 65 -14.49 -12.49 16.02
N LEU A 66 -15.49 -12.63 16.88
CA LEU A 66 -15.71 -11.74 18.01
C LEU A 66 -15.43 -12.43 19.35
N VAL A 67 -14.58 -11.78 20.15
CA VAL A 67 -14.23 -12.16 21.53
C VAL A 67 -14.59 -11.00 22.44
N GLY A 68 -15.47 -11.17 23.42
CA GLY A 68 -15.90 -10.03 24.24
C GLY A 68 -16.82 -10.40 25.37
N SER A 69 -17.23 -9.38 26.12
CA SER A 69 -18.14 -9.50 27.26
C SER A 69 -19.54 -9.93 26.83
N SER A 70 -20.34 -10.46 27.76
CA SER A 70 -21.63 -11.07 27.43
C SER A 70 -22.72 -10.10 26.99
N THR A 71 -22.55 -8.79 27.21
CA THR A 71 -23.53 -7.77 26.81
C THR A 71 -23.31 -7.22 25.40
N VAL A 72 -22.21 -7.61 24.75
CA VAL A 72 -21.92 -7.24 23.36
C VAL A 72 -22.96 -7.89 22.44
N HIS A 73 -23.49 -7.09 21.51
CA HIS A 73 -24.46 -7.53 20.51
C HIS A 73 -23.96 -7.20 19.11
N PRO A 74 -23.85 -8.18 18.19
CA PRO A 74 -24.20 -9.60 18.35
C PRO A 74 -23.33 -10.36 19.36
N ALA A 75 -23.84 -11.51 19.84
CA ALA A 75 -23.17 -12.26 20.91
C ALA A 75 -21.77 -12.77 20.47
N PRO A 76 -20.71 -12.54 21.27
CA PRO A 76 -19.37 -13.04 20.97
C PRO A 76 -19.29 -14.56 20.89
N MET A 77 -18.43 -15.05 20.00
CA MET A 77 -18.13 -16.47 19.85
C MET A 77 -17.30 -17.00 21.02
N VAL A 78 -16.46 -16.15 21.60
CA VAL A 78 -15.77 -16.41 22.88
C VAL A 78 -16.18 -15.35 23.86
N ARG A 79 -16.84 -15.77 24.94
CA ARG A 79 -17.29 -14.86 26.00
C ARG A 79 -16.21 -14.64 27.04
N LEU A 80 -15.94 -13.39 27.35
CA LEU A 80 -15.08 -12.96 28.43
C LEU A 80 -15.93 -12.59 29.66
N PRO A 81 -15.41 -12.86 30.88
CA PRO A 81 -15.94 -12.21 32.07
C PRO A 81 -15.86 -10.67 31.94
N PRO A 82 -16.77 -9.93 32.59
CA PRO A 82 -16.63 -8.47 32.72
C PRO A 82 -15.25 -8.07 33.28
N ASN A 83 -14.77 -6.87 32.96
CA ASN A 83 -13.47 -6.32 33.40
C ASN A 83 -12.27 -7.19 32.96
N THR A 84 -12.40 -7.93 31.86
CA THR A 84 -11.28 -8.74 31.36
C THR A 84 -10.31 -7.90 30.55
N ILE A 85 -10.82 -7.03 29.69
CA ILE A 85 -10.00 -6.10 28.90
C ILE A 85 -9.71 -4.89 29.80
N GLN A 86 -8.46 -4.44 29.83
CA GLN A 86 -8.03 -3.40 30.76
C GLN A 86 -7.96 -2.06 30.03
N ASN A 87 -8.51 -1.00 30.63
CA ASN A 87 -8.64 0.34 30.04
C ASN A 87 -7.32 1.14 30.10
N GLY A 88 -6.25 0.56 30.64
CA GLY A 88 -4.94 1.21 30.77
C GLY A 88 -4.12 1.14 29.47
N ALA A 89 -2.89 1.66 29.53
CA ALA A 89 -1.93 1.49 28.44
C ALA A 89 -1.53 0.02 28.30
N ASP A 90 -2.24 -0.72 27.46
CA ASP A 90 -2.20 -2.18 27.33
C ASP A 90 -2.13 -2.59 25.85
N ALA A 91 -2.13 -3.90 25.57
CA ALA A 91 -2.11 -4.38 24.19
C ALA A 91 -2.89 -5.66 23.94
N VAL A 92 -3.47 -5.75 22.75
CA VAL A 92 -3.95 -6.99 22.13
C VAL A 92 -2.91 -7.47 21.13
N ALA A 93 -2.51 -8.72 21.21
CA ALA A 93 -1.59 -9.35 20.27
C ALA A 93 -2.17 -10.66 19.74
N LEU A 94 -2.16 -10.80 18.41
CA LEU A 94 -2.54 -12.01 17.70
C LEU A 94 -1.27 -12.76 17.31
N TYR A 95 -1.17 -14.01 17.73
CA TYR A 95 -0.03 -14.87 17.44
C TYR A 95 -0.44 -16.11 16.64
N TYR A 96 0.52 -16.68 15.91
CA TYR A 96 0.41 -17.96 15.25
C TYR A 96 1.59 -18.86 15.63
N SER A 97 1.32 -20.06 16.15
CA SER A 97 2.38 -21.01 16.53
C SER A 97 1.98 -22.47 16.38
N ASN A 98 2.92 -23.31 15.95
CA ASN A 98 2.75 -24.76 15.85
C ASN A 98 2.87 -25.51 17.20
N SER A 99 3.20 -24.81 18.28
CA SER A 99 3.33 -25.36 19.63
C SER A 99 2.61 -24.48 20.65
N THR A 100 2.29 -25.04 21.82
CA THR A 100 1.73 -24.30 22.95
C THR A 100 2.84 -23.47 23.61
N LEU A 101 3.03 -22.23 23.15
CA LEU A 101 4.08 -21.34 23.64
C LEU A 101 3.57 -20.24 24.58
N TYR A 102 2.31 -19.83 24.44
CA TYR A 102 1.81 -18.63 25.10
C TYR A 102 1.14 -18.97 26.44
N THR A 103 1.53 -18.26 27.51
CA THR A 103 1.03 -18.50 28.87
C THR A 103 0.84 -17.18 29.61
N VAL A 104 -0.11 -17.15 30.54
CA VAL A 104 -0.28 -16.00 31.45
C VAL A 104 1.02 -15.76 32.21
N ASN A 105 1.35 -14.49 32.42
CA ASN A 105 2.61 -13.97 32.96
C ASN A 105 3.84 -14.12 32.06
N MET A 106 3.74 -14.58 30.81
CA MET A 106 4.90 -14.50 29.91
C MET A 106 5.26 -13.04 29.60
N ALA A 107 6.55 -12.78 29.33
CA ALA A 107 6.99 -11.48 28.86
C ALA A 107 6.50 -11.24 27.42
N VAL A 108 6.25 -9.98 27.07
CA VAL A 108 5.91 -9.58 25.69
C VAL A 108 6.98 -10.06 24.70
N THR A 109 6.54 -10.58 23.56
CA THR A 109 7.41 -11.12 22.51
C THR A 109 6.91 -10.81 21.11
N ALA A 110 7.82 -10.64 20.15
CA ALA A 110 7.50 -10.55 18.73
C ALA A 110 7.51 -11.93 18.04
N GLU A 111 7.92 -12.99 18.74
CA GLU A 111 8.00 -14.33 18.18
C GLU A 111 6.60 -14.90 17.89
N GLY A 112 6.35 -15.25 16.63
CA GLY A 112 5.06 -15.72 16.16
C GLY A 112 4.00 -14.62 16.02
N LEU A 113 4.37 -13.35 16.19
CA LEU A 113 3.42 -12.22 16.13
C LEU A 113 2.87 -12.04 14.71
N VAL A 114 1.55 -12.07 14.59
CA VAL A 114 0.81 -11.84 13.36
C VAL A 114 0.40 -10.37 13.30
N ASP A 115 -0.32 -9.91 14.32
CA ASP A 115 -0.85 -8.54 14.40
C ASP A 115 -0.88 -8.08 15.86
N ALA A 116 -0.88 -6.76 16.08
CA ALA A 116 -0.96 -6.19 17.41
C ALA A 116 -1.55 -4.78 17.40
N VAL A 117 -2.24 -4.45 18.49
CA VAL A 117 -2.78 -3.12 18.80
C VAL A 117 -2.33 -2.76 20.20
N VAL A 118 -1.65 -1.62 20.34
CA VAL A 118 -1.27 -1.06 21.65
C VAL A 118 -2.12 0.18 21.89
N TYR A 119 -2.90 0.18 22.95
CA TYR A 119 -3.94 1.17 23.19
C TYR A 119 -3.93 1.68 24.62
N THR A 120 -4.64 2.76 24.87
CA THR A 120 -5.05 3.24 26.19
C THR A 120 -6.42 3.90 26.08
N SER A 121 -7.26 3.76 27.09
CA SER A 121 -8.50 4.55 27.26
C SER A 121 -8.31 5.66 28.29
N ARG A 122 -7.08 5.81 28.81
CA ARG A 122 -6.69 6.87 29.76
C ARG A 122 -5.63 7.78 29.15
N ALA A 123 -5.87 9.08 29.24
CA ALA A 123 -4.93 10.10 28.80
C ALA A 123 -3.57 9.95 29.52
N ASP A 124 -2.49 10.28 28.80
CA ASP A 124 -1.10 10.36 29.30
C ASP A 124 -0.45 9.05 29.79
N GLU A 125 -1.11 7.90 29.68
CA GLU A 125 -0.48 6.61 29.96
C GLU A 125 0.46 6.16 28.82
N LYS A 126 1.48 5.37 29.18
CA LYS A 126 2.52 4.91 28.25
C LYS A 126 2.80 3.44 28.42
N ALA A 127 3.15 2.79 27.31
CA ALA A 127 3.55 1.39 27.26
C ALA A 127 4.78 1.22 26.35
N GLU A 128 5.90 1.89 26.67
CA GLU A 128 7.08 1.95 25.80
C GLU A 128 7.59 0.58 25.40
N LYS A 129 7.59 -0.38 26.34
CA LYS A 129 8.08 -1.73 26.07
C LYS A 129 7.12 -2.53 25.19
N LEU A 130 5.81 -2.33 25.31
CA LEU A 130 4.84 -2.95 24.40
C LEU A 130 5.00 -2.37 22.98
N LEU A 131 5.15 -1.05 22.86
CA LEU A 131 5.41 -0.40 21.58
C LEU A 131 6.72 -0.89 20.94
N GLU A 132 7.80 -0.97 21.70
CA GLU A 132 9.12 -1.43 21.22
C GLU A 132 9.06 -2.86 20.66
N VAL A 133 8.28 -3.76 21.29
CA VAL A 133 8.24 -5.18 20.90
C VAL A 133 7.17 -5.48 19.86
N LEU A 134 5.96 -4.92 20.01
CA LEU A 134 4.81 -5.29 19.19
C LEU A 134 4.67 -4.43 17.93
N VAL A 135 4.94 -3.13 18.04
CA VAL A 135 4.73 -2.12 16.97
C VAL A 135 5.87 -1.08 16.96
N PRO A 136 7.13 -1.50 16.72
CA PRO A 136 8.30 -0.64 16.90
C PRO A 136 8.22 0.63 16.06
N GLY A 137 8.51 1.78 16.70
CA GLY A 137 8.54 3.09 16.04
C GLY A 137 7.17 3.75 15.88
N GLN A 138 6.09 3.17 16.42
CA GLN A 138 4.73 3.70 16.34
C GLN A 138 4.24 4.23 17.69
N SER A 139 3.17 5.02 17.64
CA SER A 139 2.54 5.58 18.83
C SER A 139 1.46 4.66 19.40
N ILE A 140 1.18 4.81 20.69
CA ILE A 140 0.00 4.20 21.34
C ILE A 140 -1.28 4.82 20.77
N LEU A 141 -2.33 4.01 20.63
CA LEU A 141 -3.65 4.49 20.26
C LEU A 141 -4.40 4.96 21.49
N TYR A 142 -5.15 6.04 21.36
CA TYR A 142 -6.00 6.56 22.43
C TYR A 142 -7.46 6.37 22.04
N GLU A 143 -8.16 5.50 22.77
CA GLU A 143 -9.61 5.44 22.74
C GLU A 143 -10.13 6.63 23.57
N ASN A 144 -10.71 7.60 22.87
CA ASN A 144 -11.05 8.88 23.46
C ASN A 144 -12.51 8.88 23.91
N ASP A 145 -12.74 8.75 25.21
CA ASP A 145 -14.06 8.79 25.89
C ASP A 145 -14.91 10.05 25.60
N SER A 146 -14.28 11.08 25.05
CA SER A 146 -14.91 12.34 24.68
C SER A 146 -15.34 12.38 23.20
N HIS A 147 -15.11 11.31 22.45
CA HIS A 147 -15.40 11.24 21.01
C HIS A 147 -16.90 11.12 20.72
N SER A 148 -17.66 10.43 21.57
CA SER A 148 -19.07 10.12 21.39
C SER A 148 -19.83 10.18 22.72
N THR A 149 -21.16 10.33 22.66
CA THR A 149 -22.02 10.13 23.84
C THR A 149 -22.44 8.68 24.03
N GLU A 150 -22.27 7.88 22.98
CA GLU A 150 -22.40 6.43 22.95
C GLU A 150 -21.00 5.81 23.01
N ASP A 151 -20.92 4.53 23.29
CA ASP A 151 -19.67 3.76 23.37
C ASP A 151 -18.86 3.79 22.05
N GLU A 152 -17.53 3.83 22.18
CA GLU A 152 -16.58 3.91 21.08
C GLU A 152 -15.70 2.67 20.97
N SER A 153 -14.84 2.66 19.96
CA SER A 153 -13.87 1.60 19.73
C SER A 153 -12.70 2.11 18.92
N LEU A 154 -11.58 1.40 18.99
CA LEU A 154 -10.46 1.53 18.05
C LEU A 154 -10.69 0.61 16.86
N SER A 155 -11.16 1.18 15.76
CA SER A 155 -11.47 0.46 14.52
C SER A 155 -10.41 0.65 13.45
N ARG A 156 -10.07 -0.44 12.76
CA ARG A 156 -9.20 -0.44 11.59
C ARG A 156 -9.92 0.17 10.38
N CYS A 157 -9.45 1.31 9.91
CA CYS A 157 -10.06 2.09 8.82
C CYS A 157 -9.09 2.41 7.67
N HIS A 158 -7.80 2.64 7.94
CA HIS A 158 -6.83 3.15 6.95
C HIS A 158 -5.91 2.05 6.40
N GLY A 159 -6.49 0.89 6.06
CA GLY A 159 -5.80 -0.20 5.36
C GLY A 159 -5.72 -1.53 6.12
N LEU A 160 -5.23 -2.55 5.42
CA LEU A 160 -5.19 -3.95 5.88
C LEU A 160 -3.77 -4.44 6.20
N SER A 161 -2.88 -3.51 6.55
CA SER A 161 -1.51 -3.83 6.95
C SER A 161 -1.47 -4.27 8.40
N ALA A 162 -0.95 -5.48 8.66
CA ALA A 162 -0.71 -5.95 10.02
C ALA A 162 0.34 -5.08 10.72
N ARG A 163 0.19 -4.91 12.04
CA ARG A 163 1.10 -4.18 12.94
C ARG A 163 1.28 -2.72 12.54
N LEU A 164 0.21 -2.09 12.05
CA LEU A 164 0.18 -0.67 11.71
C LEU A 164 -0.89 0.05 12.53
N GLN A 165 -0.49 0.75 13.57
CA GLN A 165 -1.33 1.54 14.47
C GLN A 165 -2.06 2.65 13.72
N SER A 166 -1.42 3.29 12.74
CA SER A 166 -2.06 4.36 11.93
C SER A 166 -3.20 3.85 11.03
N SER A 167 -3.40 2.53 10.95
CA SER A 167 -4.60 1.96 10.33
C SER A 167 -5.85 2.12 11.20
N PHE A 168 -5.71 2.42 12.49
CA PHE A 168 -6.83 2.53 13.43
C PHE A 168 -7.25 3.99 13.68
N GLN A 169 -8.52 4.18 13.99
CA GLN A 169 -9.09 5.43 14.47
C GLN A 169 -10.22 5.14 15.46
N VAL A 170 -10.61 6.14 16.26
CA VAL A 170 -11.76 6.03 17.16
C VAL A 170 -13.05 6.08 16.32
N THR A 171 -13.94 5.12 16.49
CA THR A 171 -15.25 5.05 15.81
C THR A 171 -16.36 4.63 16.77
N ALA A 172 -17.60 4.61 16.28
CA ALA A 172 -18.66 3.84 16.93
C ALA A 172 -18.38 2.33 16.81
N MET A 173 -18.83 1.56 17.79
CA MET A 173 -18.70 0.10 17.81
C MET A 173 -19.39 -0.58 16.62
N THR A 174 -18.73 -1.58 16.03
CA THR A 174 -19.25 -2.34 14.87
C THR A 174 -19.04 -3.85 14.95
N PRO A 175 -19.43 -4.50 16.05
CA PRO A 175 -19.25 -5.94 16.21
C PRO A 175 -19.93 -6.75 15.09
N LEU A 176 -19.16 -7.66 14.49
CA LEU A 176 -19.45 -8.50 13.32
C LEU A 176 -19.91 -7.72 12.09
N GLY A 177 -19.46 -6.48 11.95
CA GLY A 177 -19.87 -5.56 10.89
C GLY A 177 -18.69 -4.84 10.23
N GLU A 178 -19.00 -4.11 9.16
CA GLU A 178 -18.03 -3.18 8.59
C GLU A 178 -17.79 -2.03 9.55
N ASN A 179 -16.52 -1.70 9.78
CA ASN A 179 -16.12 -0.63 10.69
C ASN A 179 -16.79 0.70 10.33
N SER A 180 -17.31 1.40 11.34
CA SER A 180 -17.94 2.71 11.19
C SER A 180 -16.90 3.81 11.03
N CYS A 181 -16.08 3.69 9.98
CA CYS A 181 -14.98 4.59 9.67
C CYS A 181 -15.43 6.02 9.29
N GLY A 182 -16.71 6.34 9.54
CA GLY A 182 -17.51 7.29 8.80
C GLY A 182 -17.59 6.88 7.32
N SER A 183 -18.72 7.14 6.66
CA SER A 183 -18.52 7.81 5.37
C SER A 183 -17.67 9.02 5.75
N PRO A 184 -16.54 9.28 5.10
CA PRO A 184 -15.67 10.31 5.59
C PRO A 184 -16.54 11.58 5.69
N HIS A 185 -16.87 12.00 6.93
CA HIS A 185 -16.46 13.32 7.31
C HIS A 185 -14.99 13.27 6.99
N VAL A 186 -14.71 13.63 5.75
CA VAL A 186 -13.41 13.98 5.34
C VAL A 186 -13.13 15.08 6.39
N PRO A 187 -12.19 14.93 7.36
CA PRO A 187 -11.33 16.07 7.54
C PRO A 187 -10.80 16.24 6.13
N SER A 188 -11.44 17.14 5.34
CA SER A 188 -11.24 17.32 3.91
C SER A 188 -9.82 16.91 3.65
N LEU A 189 -9.58 15.70 3.09
CA LEU A 189 -8.25 15.09 2.90
C LEU A 189 -7.43 16.29 2.53
N PRO A 190 -6.54 16.80 3.39
CA PRO A 190 -6.19 18.22 3.46
C PRO A 190 -6.29 18.70 2.05
N ALA A 191 -7.31 19.53 1.77
CA ALA A 191 -7.90 19.60 0.42
C ALA A 191 -6.80 19.77 -0.63
N VAL A 192 -5.67 20.31 -0.19
CA VAL A 192 -4.34 20.34 -0.78
C VAL A 192 -3.39 19.18 -0.37
N ARG A 193 -2.90 18.43 -1.38
CA ARG A 193 -1.85 17.39 -1.27
C ARG A 193 -0.67 17.70 -2.19
N ILE A 194 0.46 16.99 -2.02
CA ILE A 194 1.59 17.01 -2.96
C ILE A 194 1.19 16.24 -4.23
N SER A 195 1.10 16.95 -5.34
CA SER A 195 0.77 16.43 -6.68
C SER A 195 2.00 15.90 -7.38
N GLU A 196 3.07 16.71 -7.39
CA GLU A 196 4.26 16.45 -8.16
C GLU A 196 5.48 17.08 -7.49
N LEU A 197 6.58 16.34 -7.48
CA LEU A 197 7.90 16.86 -7.13
C LEU A 197 8.79 16.79 -8.36
N GLY A 198 9.12 17.94 -8.95
CA GLY A 198 10.10 18.05 -10.02
C GLY A 198 11.50 18.19 -9.45
N LEU A 199 12.37 17.21 -9.73
CA LEU A 199 13.76 17.25 -9.33
C LEU A 199 14.58 18.02 -10.38
N ALA A 200 15.42 18.94 -9.91
CA ALA A 200 16.25 19.77 -10.76
C ALA A 200 17.30 18.93 -11.52
N GLY A 201 17.20 18.85 -12.84
CA GLY A 201 18.36 18.57 -13.70
C GLY A 201 19.24 19.83 -13.81
N SER A 202 20.46 19.74 -14.35
CA SER A 202 21.43 20.89 -14.41
C SER A 202 20.92 22.17 -15.10
N ARG A 203 19.73 22.14 -15.74
CA ARG A 203 19.15 23.25 -16.51
C ARG A 203 17.72 23.66 -16.10
N ALA A 204 17.05 22.91 -15.22
CA ALA A 204 15.68 23.18 -14.78
C ALA A 204 15.64 23.32 -13.26
N GLY A 205 15.11 24.44 -12.75
CA GLY A 205 14.89 24.60 -11.30
C GLY A 205 13.87 23.58 -10.81
N GLY A 206 14.11 22.98 -9.65
CA GLY A 206 13.17 22.06 -9.01
C GLY A 206 11.85 22.77 -8.69
N PHE A 207 10.79 22.00 -8.48
CA PHE A 207 9.49 22.53 -8.08
C PHE A 207 8.73 21.53 -7.24
N VAL A 208 7.81 22.05 -6.43
CA VAL A 208 6.78 21.27 -5.74
C VAL A 208 5.43 21.77 -6.24
N GLU A 209 4.61 20.86 -6.72
CA GLU A 209 3.23 21.17 -7.07
C GLU A 209 2.28 20.59 -6.02
N LEU A 210 1.36 21.42 -5.56
CA LEU A 210 0.26 21.03 -4.70
C LEU A 210 -1.04 20.98 -5.51
N GLN A 211 -1.92 20.03 -5.17
CA GLN A 211 -3.22 19.85 -5.81
C GLN A 211 -4.33 19.79 -4.78
N GLY A 212 -5.47 20.41 -5.08
CA GLY A 212 -6.70 20.30 -4.31
C GLY A 212 -7.94 20.85 -5.02
N PRO A 213 -9.11 20.86 -4.37
CA PRO A 213 -10.28 21.57 -4.86
C PRO A 213 -9.94 23.04 -5.18
N PRO A 214 -10.41 23.58 -6.33
CA PRO A 214 -10.20 24.98 -6.68
C PRO A 214 -10.67 25.93 -5.58
N GLY A 215 -9.87 26.95 -5.28
CA GLY A 215 -10.18 27.95 -4.25
C GLY A 215 -9.94 27.51 -2.80
N THR A 216 -9.45 26.28 -2.56
CA THR A 216 -9.06 25.84 -1.21
C THR A 216 -8.04 26.79 -0.60
N SER A 217 -8.26 27.24 0.64
CA SER A 217 -7.29 28.05 1.38
C SER A 217 -6.08 27.22 1.80
N LEU A 218 -4.91 27.82 1.67
CA LEU A 218 -3.62 27.31 2.09
C LEU A 218 -3.16 27.90 3.42
N ASP A 219 -3.96 28.77 4.03
CA ASP A 219 -3.62 29.45 5.26
C ASP A 219 -3.47 28.43 6.39
N GLY A 220 -2.41 28.56 7.18
CA GLY A 220 -2.10 27.63 8.25
C GLY A 220 -1.36 26.36 7.79
N LEU A 221 -1.02 26.23 6.51
CA LEU A 221 -0.15 25.16 6.02
C LEU A 221 1.30 25.63 5.88
N SER A 222 2.24 24.72 6.09
CA SER A 222 3.66 24.94 5.77
C SER A 222 4.24 23.76 5.02
N LEU A 223 4.97 24.05 3.94
CA LEU A 223 5.78 23.07 3.24
C LEU A 223 7.17 23.02 3.89
N VAL A 224 7.63 21.84 4.28
CA VAL A 224 8.88 21.62 5.00
C VAL A 224 9.76 20.64 4.22
N ILE A 225 11.05 20.97 4.13
CA ILE A 225 12.08 20.18 3.46
C ILE A 225 12.95 19.53 4.52
N PHE A 226 13.15 18.22 4.43
CA PHE A 226 14.06 17.46 5.30
C PHE A 226 15.18 16.83 4.49
N THR A 227 16.37 16.76 5.09
CA THR A 227 17.50 16.00 4.56
C THR A 227 18.00 15.00 5.60
N SER A 228 18.41 13.82 5.15
CA SER A 228 18.89 12.73 6.02
C SER A 228 20.17 13.07 6.78
N GLN A 229 20.97 14.04 6.30
CA GLN A 229 22.21 14.45 6.93
C GLN A 229 21.98 15.20 8.26
N GLU A 230 20.88 15.95 8.35
CA GLU A 230 20.58 16.79 9.52
C GLU A 230 19.54 16.13 10.44
N GLY A 231 18.61 15.33 9.89
CA GLY A 231 17.51 14.73 10.66
C GLY A 231 16.56 15.75 11.29
N ALA A 232 16.67 17.01 10.88
CA ALA A 232 15.85 18.15 11.22
C ALA A 232 15.40 18.87 9.93
N ALA A 233 14.43 19.76 10.05
CA ALA A 233 13.94 20.58 8.96
C ALA A 233 15.07 21.45 8.42
N HIS A 234 15.39 21.25 7.15
CA HIS A 234 16.40 22.01 6.39
C HIS A 234 15.86 23.41 6.04
N GLY A 235 14.57 23.48 5.69
CA GLY A 235 13.88 24.72 5.36
C GLY A 235 12.37 24.56 5.35
N SER A 236 11.65 25.67 5.45
CA SER A 236 10.19 25.68 5.42
C SER A 236 9.63 26.92 4.73
N VAL A 237 8.47 26.75 4.08
CA VAL A 237 7.71 27.82 3.46
C VAL A 237 6.30 27.83 4.04
N PRO A 238 5.92 28.86 4.81
CA PRO A 238 4.53 29.04 5.17
C PRO A 238 3.74 29.33 3.90
N LEU A 239 2.65 28.60 3.71
CA LEU A 239 1.72 28.79 2.61
C LEU A 239 0.63 29.78 3.02
N GLY A 240 -0.04 30.33 2.02
CA GLY A 240 -1.18 31.22 2.23
C GLY A 240 -1.91 31.53 0.92
N GLY A 241 -3.04 32.20 1.05
CA GLY A 241 -3.94 32.45 -0.09
C GLY A 241 -4.68 31.17 -0.50
N ASN A 242 -5.19 31.13 -1.74
CA ASN A 242 -6.05 30.04 -2.21
C ASN A 242 -5.46 29.35 -3.44
N LEU A 243 -5.74 28.06 -3.58
CA LEU A 243 -5.48 27.32 -4.82
C LEU A 243 -6.18 27.99 -6.01
N SER A 244 -5.51 27.94 -7.16
CA SER A 244 -6.01 28.51 -8.41
C SER A 244 -7.30 27.82 -8.89
N ALA A 245 -7.90 28.33 -9.97
CA ALA A 245 -9.09 27.74 -10.58
C ALA A 245 -8.85 26.31 -11.12
N SER A 246 -7.61 25.93 -11.42
CA SER A 246 -7.25 24.55 -11.78
C SER A 246 -7.11 23.63 -10.57
N GLY A 247 -7.14 24.18 -9.35
CA GLY A 247 -6.85 23.43 -8.14
C GLY A 247 -5.36 23.12 -7.95
N LEU A 248 -4.47 23.78 -8.70
CA LEU A 248 -3.03 23.57 -8.60
C LEU A 248 -2.32 24.81 -8.03
N LEU A 249 -1.26 24.58 -7.27
CA LEU A 249 -0.26 25.58 -6.87
C LEU A 249 1.12 25.05 -7.20
N LEU A 250 1.84 25.77 -8.05
CA LEU A 250 3.24 25.50 -8.34
C LEU A 250 4.12 26.38 -7.45
N LEU A 251 5.01 25.75 -6.69
CA LEU A 251 6.04 26.40 -5.89
C LEU A 251 7.39 26.14 -6.57
N GLY A 252 8.02 27.19 -7.09
CA GLY A 252 9.34 27.10 -7.68
C GLY A 252 9.46 27.17 -9.19
N GLY A 253 10.64 26.76 -9.67
CA GLY A 253 11.06 26.88 -11.06
C GLY A 253 11.79 28.20 -11.38
N ARG A 254 12.22 28.35 -12.64
CA ARG A 254 13.15 29.42 -13.08
C ARG A 254 12.62 30.86 -12.95
N ASN A 255 11.31 31.02 -12.79
CA ASN A 255 10.64 32.31 -12.84
C ASN A 255 9.97 32.70 -11.51
N ASP A 256 10.07 31.88 -10.47
CA ASP A 256 9.44 32.15 -9.18
C ASP A 256 10.37 32.95 -8.26
N ARG A 257 9.80 33.97 -7.61
CA ARG A 257 10.50 34.85 -6.65
C ARG A 257 10.32 34.38 -5.21
N THR A 258 9.50 33.34 -4.96
CA THR A 258 9.46 32.71 -3.64
C THR A 258 10.85 32.19 -3.30
N LYS A 259 11.37 32.64 -2.17
CA LYS A 259 12.72 32.42 -1.67
C LYS A 259 12.93 30.98 -1.17
N LEU A 260 12.48 29.99 -1.91
CA LEU A 260 13.02 28.64 -1.85
C LEU A 260 14.32 28.68 -2.64
N MET A 261 15.46 28.59 -1.98
CA MET A 261 16.71 28.35 -2.69
C MET A 261 16.64 26.90 -3.18
N PHE A 262 16.14 26.70 -4.40
CA PHE A 262 15.95 25.39 -5.06
C PHE A 262 17.25 24.58 -5.26
N GLU A 263 18.38 25.11 -4.80
CA GLU A 263 19.62 24.36 -4.56
C GLU A 263 19.41 23.22 -3.54
N ASP A 264 18.40 23.32 -2.67
CA ASP A 264 18.12 22.35 -1.58
C ASP A 264 17.26 21.13 -1.98
N ILE A 265 16.50 21.22 -3.09
CA ILE A 265 15.73 20.09 -3.65
C ILE A 265 16.61 19.24 -4.58
N ALA A 266 17.80 19.76 -4.92
CA ALA A 266 18.80 19.04 -5.70
C ALA A 266 19.20 17.73 -4.99
N ALA A 267 19.54 16.74 -5.79
CA ALA A 267 19.99 15.42 -5.36
C ALA A 267 21.17 15.50 -4.36
N THR A 268 20.89 15.61 -3.06
CA THR A 268 21.91 15.51 -2.01
C THR A 268 22.26 14.05 -1.77
N LYS A 269 23.43 13.80 -1.15
CA LYS A 269 23.80 12.44 -0.75
C LYS A 269 22.87 11.98 0.39
N GLY A 270 21.97 11.06 0.09
CA GLY A 270 21.07 10.44 1.06
C GLY A 270 19.59 10.64 0.72
N SER A 271 18.71 10.28 1.66
CA SER A 271 17.27 10.51 1.52
C SER A 271 16.90 11.94 1.88
N SER A 272 15.90 12.47 1.20
CA SER A 272 15.26 13.76 1.47
C SER A 272 13.75 13.56 1.56
N ALA A 273 13.04 14.52 2.15
CA ALA A 273 11.59 14.52 2.16
C ALA A 273 11.01 15.92 1.97
N ILE A 274 9.89 15.98 1.26
CA ILE A 274 9.00 17.14 1.24
C ILE A 274 7.77 16.76 2.04
N ALA A 275 7.42 17.55 3.03
CA ALA A 275 6.29 17.30 3.91
C ALA A 275 5.45 18.57 4.06
N LEU A 276 4.14 18.43 3.89
CA LEU A 276 3.15 19.46 4.13
C LEU A 276 2.59 19.24 5.54
N TYR A 277 2.60 20.27 6.38
CA TYR A 277 2.07 20.24 7.74
C TYR A 277 0.95 21.26 7.94
N SER A 278 0.01 20.93 8.83
CA SER A 278 -1.02 21.85 9.33
C SER A 278 -0.49 22.71 10.47
N THR A 279 0.48 23.58 10.15
CA THR A 279 0.94 24.65 11.04
C THR A 279 1.54 25.78 10.21
N SER A 280 1.37 27.02 10.65
CA SER A 280 2.03 28.19 10.07
C SER A 280 3.41 28.47 10.69
N VAL A 281 3.76 27.77 11.77
CA VAL A 281 5.01 27.97 12.51
C VAL A 281 5.77 26.66 12.60
N ILE A 282 6.96 26.66 12.01
CA ILE A 282 7.90 25.53 12.06
C ILE A 282 9.01 25.86 13.07
N PRO A 283 9.12 25.12 14.19
CA PRO A 283 10.18 25.32 15.17
C PRO A 283 11.56 25.12 14.55
N SER A 284 12.55 25.92 15.00
CA SER A 284 13.94 25.69 14.61
C SER A 284 14.40 24.31 15.08
N GLY A 285 14.98 23.52 14.17
CA GLY A 285 15.41 22.15 14.47
C GLY A 285 14.27 21.12 14.58
N MET A 286 13.06 21.44 14.09
CA MET A 286 11.94 20.48 14.01
C MET A 286 12.39 19.17 13.39
N LYS A 287 12.14 18.03 14.06
CA LYS A 287 12.38 16.70 13.50
C LYS A 287 11.18 16.24 12.70
N ALA A 288 11.41 15.35 11.74
CA ALA A 288 10.34 14.70 11.01
C ALA A 288 9.39 13.96 11.98
N THR A 289 8.09 14.19 11.84
CA THR A 289 7.05 13.63 12.71
C THR A 289 5.76 13.42 11.91
N SER A 290 4.92 12.48 12.33
CA SER A 290 3.57 12.31 11.78
C SER A 290 2.56 13.28 12.40
N GLU A 291 2.93 13.99 13.47
CA GLU A 291 2.06 14.96 14.14
C GLU A 291 1.77 16.17 13.23
N ASN A 292 0.49 16.49 13.04
CA ASN A 292 0.00 17.53 12.12
C ASN A 292 0.46 17.35 10.66
N LEU A 293 0.92 16.15 10.28
CA LEU A 293 1.34 15.86 8.93
C LEU A 293 0.12 15.78 8.01
N VAL A 294 0.13 16.58 6.96
CA VAL A 294 -0.93 16.66 5.95
C VAL A 294 -0.64 15.72 4.78
N ASP A 295 0.58 15.77 4.25
CA ASP A 295 1.03 14.89 3.18
C ASP A 295 2.56 14.89 3.12
N ALA A 296 3.17 13.83 2.60
CA ALA A 296 4.62 13.77 2.47
C ALA A 296 5.09 12.90 1.30
N LEU A 297 6.31 13.18 0.88
CA LEU A 297 7.05 12.42 -0.11
C LEU A 297 8.49 12.28 0.34
N VAL A 298 8.92 11.04 0.58
CA VAL A 298 10.31 10.70 0.92
C VAL A 298 10.99 10.13 -0.33
N TYR A 299 12.15 10.66 -0.70
CA TYR A 299 12.84 10.26 -1.92
C TYR A 299 14.36 10.21 -1.76
N THR A 300 15.04 9.50 -2.66
CA THR A 300 16.51 9.44 -2.76
C THR A 300 16.94 9.39 -4.21
N CYS A 301 18.09 9.99 -4.51
CA CYS A 301 18.72 9.90 -5.83
C CYS A 301 19.74 8.77 -5.85
N GLY A 302 19.41 7.67 -6.53
CA GLY A 302 20.23 6.45 -6.56
C GLY A 302 20.04 5.53 -5.35
N PRO A 303 20.67 4.34 -5.37
CA PRO A 303 20.45 3.31 -4.36
C PRO A 303 20.98 3.77 -2.99
N SER A 304 20.06 4.00 -2.04
CA SER A 304 20.39 4.19 -0.62
C SER A 304 20.41 2.82 0.06
N MET A 305 21.45 2.54 0.83
CA MET A 305 21.62 1.25 1.52
C MET A 305 20.93 1.18 2.89
N VAL A 306 20.24 2.24 3.34
CA VAL A 306 19.71 2.32 4.71
C VAL A 306 18.39 3.10 4.74
N GLY A 307 17.35 2.53 5.37
CA GLY A 307 16.13 3.25 5.76
C GLY A 307 16.47 4.38 6.74
N GLY A 308 15.86 5.54 6.57
CA GLY A 308 16.34 6.78 7.15
C GLY A 308 15.53 7.25 8.35
N ARG A 309 16.01 8.29 9.03
CA ARG A 309 15.23 9.04 10.04
C ARG A 309 13.92 9.65 9.50
N LEU A 310 13.69 9.57 8.19
CA LEU A 310 12.52 10.14 7.51
C LEU A 310 11.43 9.10 7.23
N ASP A 311 11.65 7.82 7.58
CA ASP A 311 10.67 6.75 7.37
C ASP A 311 9.34 6.99 8.10
N VAL A 312 9.36 7.81 9.16
CA VAL A 312 8.15 8.30 9.87
C VAL A 312 7.19 9.10 8.97
N LEU A 313 7.68 9.66 7.87
CA LEU A 313 6.89 10.45 6.92
C LEU A 313 6.27 9.61 5.79
N GLY A 314 6.74 8.38 5.59
CA GLY A 314 6.21 7.50 4.55
C GLY A 314 7.28 6.71 3.78
N PRO A 315 6.87 5.99 2.72
CA PRO A 315 7.75 5.12 1.96
C PRO A 315 8.80 5.92 1.16
N LEU A 316 10.01 5.35 1.06
CA LEU A 316 11.13 5.91 0.31
C LEU A 316 11.03 5.58 -1.19
N TYR A 317 10.97 6.61 -2.04
CA TYR A 317 11.01 6.48 -3.49
C TYR A 317 12.43 6.69 -4.03
N THR A 318 12.94 5.73 -4.80
CA THR A 318 14.27 5.85 -5.44
C THR A 318 14.12 6.42 -6.84
N VAL A 319 14.80 7.53 -7.12
CA VAL A 319 14.71 8.26 -8.38
C VAL A 319 16.03 8.19 -9.16
N PRO A 320 16.02 7.91 -10.48
CA PRO A 320 17.20 7.88 -11.32
C PRO A 320 17.62 9.30 -11.71
N CYS A 321 18.20 10.05 -10.78
CA CYS A 321 18.59 11.45 -10.97
C CYS A 321 19.85 11.66 -11.86
N LYS A 322 20.18 10.71 -12.73
CA LYS A 322 21.36 10.78 -13.61
C LYS A 322 21.06 11.56 -14.91
N ASP A 323 22.12 12.03 -15.57
CA ASP A 323 22.13 12.47 -16.98
C ASP A 323 21.38 13.76 -17.35
N ASP A 324 21.26 14.72 -16.42
CA ASP A 324 20.60 16.02 -16.66
C ASP A 324 19.13 15.94 -17.13
N ARG A 325 18.55 14.73 -17.12
CA ARG A 325 17.18 14.49 -17.52
C ARG A 325 16.24 15.11 -16.49
N PRO A 326 15.24 15.90 -16.91
CA PRO A 326 14.19 16.35 -16.01
C PRO A 326 13.36 15.15 -15.57
N VAL A 327 13.30 14.90 -14.26
CA VAL A 327 12.53 13.78 -13.68
C VAL A 327 11.63 14.32 -12.59
N SER A 328 10.40 13.83 -12.54
CA SER A 328 9.46 14.09 -11.46
C SER A 328 8.99 12.83 -10.77
N LEU A 329 8.53 13.00 -9.53
CA LEU A 329 7.67 12.07 -8.84
C LEU A 329 6.25 12.62 -8.90
N SER A 330 5.42 12.06 -9.76
CA SER A 330 4.02 12.43 -9.94
C SER A 330 3.11 11.46 -9.22
N ARG A 331 2.16 11.99 -8.46
CA ARG A 331 1.14 11.19 -7.77
C ARG A 331 0.17 10.61 -8.80
N CYS A 332 0.07 9.28 -8.85
CA CYS A 332 -0.65 8.52 -9.85
C CYS A 332 -1.46 7.37 -9.24
N PRO A 333 -2.58 6.95 -9.87
CA PRO A 333 -3.33 5.77 -9.44
C PRO A 333 -2.51 4.48 -9.53
N SER A 334 -2.62 3.63 -8.51
CA SER A 334 -2.00 2.30 -8.51
C SER A 334 -2.55 1.37 -9.60
N GLY A 335 -3.75 1.65 -10.10
CA GLY A 335 -4.37 0.99 -11.24
C GLY A 335 -5.55 1.82 -11.75
N ASP A 336 -6.06 1.51 -12.94
CA ASP A 336 -7.11 2.30 -13.60
C ASP A 336 -8.43 2.33 -12.82
N ALA A 337 -8.65 1.38 -11.91
CA ALA A 337 -9.80 1.30 -11.02
C ALA A 337 -9.47 1.58 -9.54
N SER A 338 -8.23 1.98 -9.21
CA SER A 338 -7.82 2.21 -7.83
C SER A 338 -7.97 3.67 -7.42
N ALA A 339 -8.55 3.91 -6.24
CA ALA A 339 -8.53 5.21 -5.58
C ALA A 339 -7.20 5.46 -4.83
N GLU A 340 -6.37 4.42 -4.65
CA GLU A 340 -5.07 4.52 -4.01
C GLU A 340 -4.08 5.23 -4.95
N LEU A 341 -3.43 6.27 -4.42
CA LEU A 341 -2.46 7.08 -5.12
C LEU A 341 -1.05 6.83 -4.58
N GLN A 342 -0.12 6.52 -5.47
CA GLN A 342 1.31 6.37 -5.17
C GLN A 342 2.12 7.26 -6.10
N PHE A 343 3.39 7.53 -5.76
CA PHE A 343 4.25 8.30 -6.65
C PHE A 343 4.85 7.43 -7.75
N ALA A 344 4.71 7.90 -8.98
CA ALA A 344 5.32 7.34 -10.17
C ALA A 344 6.49 8.24 -10.60
N ILE A 345 7.58 7.64 -11.06
CA ILE A 345 8.59 8.39 -11.81
C ILE A 345 8.00 8.82 -13.15
N SER A 346 8.18 10.07 -13.55
CA SER A 346 7.65 10.64 -14.79
C SER A 346 8.51 11.79 -15.31
N GLU A 347 8.13 12.30 -16.49
CA GLU A 347 8.59 13.61 -16.95
C GLU A 347 7.80 14.70 -16.22
N PRO A 348 8.40 15.87 -15.93
CA PRO A 348 7.71 16.97 -15.27
C PRO A 348 6.44 17.47 -15.98
N THR A 349 5.37 17.67 -15.22
CA THR A 349 4.07 18.18 -15.67
C THR A 349 3.60 19.44 -14.89
N PRO A 350 4.45 20.46 -14.70
CA PRO A 350 4.11 21.60 -13.86
C PRO A 350 2.89 22.38 -14.41
N GLY A 351 1.93 22.62 -13.54
CA GLY A 351 0.70 23.37 -13.79
C GLY A 351 -0.37 22.60 -14.55
N VAL A 352 -0.18 21.31 -14.83
CA VAL A 352 -1.13 20.48 -15.58
C VAL A 352 -1.29 19.11 -14.92
N GLN A 353 -2.20 18.29 -15.45
CA GLN A 353 -2.44 16.96 -14.92
C GLN A 353 -1.22 16.04 -15.09
N ASN A 354 -0.88 15.32 -14.01
CA ASN A 354 0.18 14.31 -13.98
C ASN A 354 0.07 13.31 -15.14
N SER A 355 1.20 13.05 -15.80
CA SER A 355 1.31 12.02 -16.82
C SER A 355 1.49 10.64 -16.17
N CYS A 356 0.39 9.93 -15.95
CA CYS A 356 0.39 8.64 -15.24
C CYS A 356 0.46 7.43 -16.19
N PRO A 357 1.00 6.28 -15.73
CA PRO A 357 1.03 5.04 -16.50
C PRO A 357 -0.38 4.46 -16.70
N GLN A 358 -0.69 4.00 -17.91
CA GLN A 358 -2.03 3.57 -18.32
C GLN A 358 -1.99 2.14 -18.87
N ASP A 359 -3.10 1.39 -18.72
CA ASP A 359 -3.22 0.04 -19.29
C ASP A 359 -3.26 0.04 -20.82
N ALA A 360 -3.72 1.14 -21.44
CA ALA A 360 -3.79 1.29 -22.89
C ALA A 360 -2.44 1.10 -23.61
N PHE A 361 -1.34 1.35 -22.90
CA PHE A 361 0.02 1.25 -23.42
C PHE A 361 0.83 0.14 -22.73
N ALA A 362 0.15 -0.81 -22.08
CA ALA A 362 0.82 -1.87 -21.33
C ALA A 362 1.53 -2.88 -22.24
N VAL A 363 2.76 -3.20 -21.87
CA VAL A 363 3.60 -4.21 -22.52
C VAL A 363 3.58 -5.48 -21.68
N GLY A 364 3.10 -6.59 -22.27
CA GLY A 364 3.14 -7.90 -21.62
C GLY A 364 4.56 -8.39 -21.36
N LEU A 365 4.80 -8.91 -20.17
CA LEU A 365 6.02 -9.60 -19.79
C LEU A 365 5.76 -11.10 -19.86
N ASP A 366 6.22 -11.74 -20.94
CA ASP A 366 6.23 -13.20 -21.08
C ASP A 366 7.67 -13.64 -21.27
N LEU A 367 8.41 -13.73 -20.16
CA LEU A 367 9.85 -13.98 -20.16
C LEU A 367 10.14 -15.38 -19.65
N CYS A 368 11.07 -16.07 -20.32
CA CYS A 368 11.55 -17.39 -19.92
C CYS A 368 13.06 -17.35 -19.68
N PHE A 369 13.48 -17.97 -18.58
CA PHE A 369 14.88 -18.09 -18.23
C PHE A 369 15.23 -19.52 -17.80
N LEU A 370 16.39 -20.01 -18.23
CA LEU A 370 16.98 -21.26 -17.74
C LEU A 370 17.72 -21.01 -16.43
N THR A 371 17.48 -21.90 -15.47
CA THR A 371 18.14 -21.91 -14.16
C THR A 371 18.65 -23.33 -13.87
N PRO A 372 19.73 -23.52 -13.07
CA PRO A 372 20.23 -24.87 -12.79
C PRO A 372 19.20 -25.79 -12.11
N ASN A 373 18.36 -25.25 -11.23
CA ASN A 373 17.25 -25.96 -10.60
C ASN A 373 16.18 -24.98 -10.07
N CYS A 374 14.98 -25.49 -9.78
CA CYS A 374 13.87 -24.67 -9.29
C CYS A 374 13.78 -24.52 -7.77
N SER A 375 14.57 -25.25 -6.98
CA SER A 375 14.44 -25.21 -5.50
C SER A 375 14.66 -23.81 -4.93
N ALA A 376 15.51 -23.04 -5.60
CA ALA A 376 15.84 -21.68 -5.24
C ALA A 376 14.69 -20.67 -5.51
N TRP A 377 13.70 -21.06 -6.33
CA TRP A 377 12.58 -20.22 -6.80
C TRP A 377 11.22 -20.62 -6.21
N THR A 378 11.11 -21.83 -5.64
CA THR A 378 9.85 -22.38 -5.09
C THR A 378 9.73 -22.30 -3.57
N VAL A 379 10.86 -22.28 -2.85
CA VAL A 379 10.86 -22.44 -1.38
C VAL A 379 10.33 -21.21 -0.63
N HIS A 380 10.34 -20.02 -1.24
CA HIS A 380 9.78 -18.79 -0.66
C HIS A 380 9.30 -17.82 -1.75
N HIS A 381 8.21 -18.10 -2.46
CA HIS A 381 7.74 -17.33 -3.64
C HIS A 381 7.89 -15.80 -3.56
N ARG A 382 7.69 -15.19 -2.39
CA ARG A 382 7.76 -13.73 -2.18
C ARG A 382 9.16 -13.14 -2.38
N ARG A 383 10.23 -13.72 -1.80
CA ARG A 383 11.58 -13.12 -1.85
C ARG A 383 12.19 -13.11 -3.26
N PRO A 384 12.19 -14.22 -4.03
CA PRO A 384 12.67 -14.23 -5.40
C PRO A 384 11.88 -13.29 -6.30
N LEU A 385 10.57 -13.14 -6.08
CA LEU A 385 9.73 -12.22 -6.85
C LEU A 385 10.14 -10.75 -6.61
N GLU A 386 10.34 -10.32 -5.36
CA GLU A 386 10.79 -8.96 -5.04
C GLU A 386 12.19 -8.66 -5.58
N SER A 387 13.13 -9.60 -5.45
CA SER A 387 14.46 -9.44 -6.05
C SER A 387 14.39 -9.39 -7.57
N PHE A 388 13.57 -10.23 -8.19
CA PHE A 388 13.36 -10.20 -9.64
C PHE A 388 12.77 -8.85 -10.08
N ARG A 389 11.77 -8.33 -9.36
CA ARG A 389 11.14 -7.03 -9.61
C ARG A 389 12.18 -5.91 -9.67
N ARG A 390 13.05 -5.84 -8.66
CA ARG A 390 14.12 -4.82 -8.57
C ARG A 390 15.10 -4.92 -9.73
N VAL A 391 15.58 -6.12 -10.04
CA VAL A 391 16.54 -6.33 -11.15
C VAL A 391 15.88 -6.03 -12.50
N LEU A 392 14.61 -6.41 -12.68
CA LEU A 392 13.85 -6.13 -13.89
C LEU A 392 13.72 -4.63 -14.15
N LEU A 393 13.33 -3.86 -13.12
CA LEU A 393 13.22 -2.40 -13.22
C LEU A 393 14.58 -1.75 -13.45
N SER A 394 15.64 -2.22 -12.77
CA SER A 394 16.99 -1.72 -12.98
C SER A 394 17.46 -1.95 -14.41
N SER A 395 17.24 -3.16 -14.96
CA SER A 395 17.60 -3.48 -16.34
C SER A 395 16.78 -2.69 -17.35
N LEU A 396 15.50 -2.48 -17.07
CA LEU A 396 14.65 -1.66 -17.91
C LEU A 396 15.19 -0.23 -17.93
N GLU A 397 15.35 0.41 -16.77
CA GLU A 397 15.83 1.80 -16.67
C GLU A 397 17.22 1.99 -17.27
N GLU A 398 18.14 1.04 -17.10
CA GLU A 398 19.49 1.11 -17.68
C GLU A 398 19.49 1.11 -19.23
N GLU A 399 18.57 0.39 -19.85
CA GLU A 399 18.49 0.27 -21.31
C GLU A 399 17.62 1.37 -21.95
N CYS A 400 16.48 1.68 -21.34
CA CYS A 400 15.48 2.57 -21.93
C CYS A 400 15.60 4.03 -21.46
N SER A 401 16.22 4.28 -20.30
CA SER A 401 16.09 5.54 -19.55
C SER A 401 14.65 6.05 -19.58
N CYS A 402 13.68 5.18 -19.30
CA CYS A 402 12.26 5.47 -19.54
C CYS A 402 11.54 6.01 -18.32
N GLY A 403 12.20 6.12 -17.17
CA GLY A 403 11.64 6.66 -15.93
C GLY A 403 10.55 5.75 -15.38
N VAL A 404 10.86 4.46 -15.22
CA VAL A 404 9.93 3.46 -14.70
C VAL A 404 10.16 3.22 -13.21
N SER A 405 9.08 2.94 -12.49
CA SER A 405 9.10 2.59 -11.06
C SER A 405 8.25 1.35 -10.81
N GLU A 406 8.21 0.88 -9.56
CA GLU A 406 7.39 -0.27 -9.18
C GLU A 406 5.91 -0.14 -9.56
N LEU A 407 5.35 1.07 -9.55
CA LEU A 407 3.96 1.34 -9.93
C LEU A 407 3.61 0.96 -11.38
N TYR A 408 4.63 0.89 -12.24
CA TYR A 408 4.47 0.53 -13.65
C TYR A 408 4.27 -0.98 -13.83
N LEU A 409 4.72 -1.79 -12.86
CA LEU A 409 4.57 -3.24 -12.90
C LEU A 409 3.22 -3.67 -12.35
N GLN A 410 2.50 -4.45 -13.13
CA GLN A 410 1.22 -5.03 -12.73
C GLN A 410 1.20 -6.55 -12.88
N GLY A 411 0.65 -7.22 -11.86
CA GLY A 411 0.37 -8.65 -11.90
C GLY A 411 1.61 -9.52 -12.15
N LEU A 412 2.79 -9.06 -11.71
CA LEU A 412 4.03 -9.81 -11.90
C LEU A 412 3.96 -11.11 -11.10
N ASN A 413 4.17 -12.23 -11.77
CA ASN A 413 4.16 -13.56 -11.20
C ASN A 413 5.32 -14.37 -11.76
N LEU A 414 5.86 -15.26 -10.94
CA LEU A 414 7.01 -16.09 -11.26
C LEU A 414 6.71 -17.55 -10.93
N THR A 415 6.89 -18.41 -11.92
CA THR A 415 6.79 -19.86 -11.76
C THR A 415 8.08 -20.52 -12.22
N CYS A 416 8.45 -21.66 -11.63
CA CYS A 416 9.61 -22.43 -12.08
C CYS A 416 9.23 -23.89 -12.22
N VAL A 417 9.37 -24.43 -13.43
CA VAL A 417 9.08 -25.83 -13.74
C VAL A 417 10.17 -26.34 -14.68
N ASN A 418 10.69 -27.55 -14.44
CA ASN A 418 11.70 -28.19 -15.30
C ASN A 418 12.92 -27.29 -15.62
N SER A 419 13.45 -26.59 -14.62
CA SER A 419 14.60 -25.67 -14.76
C SER A 419 14.33 -24.43 -15.65
N VAL A 420 13.05 -24.12 -15.89
CA VAL A 420 12.60 -22.94 -16.63
C VAL A 420 11.82 -22.04 -15.68
N VAL A 421 12.37 -20.85 -15.44
CA VAL A 421 11.69 -19.76 -14.73
C VAL A 421 10.85 -19.00 -15.75
N LYS A 422 9.53 -19.03 -15.59
CA LYS A 422 8.59 -18.25 -16.38
C LYS A 422 8.11 -17.06 -15.56
N VAL A 423 8.25 -15.88 -16.15
CA VAL A 423 7.78 -14.61 -15.60
C VAL A 423 6.64 -14.10 -16.47
N SER A 424 5.50 -13.87 -15.82
CA SER A 424 4.29 -13.30 -16.43
C SER A 424 3.96 -11.97 -15.76
N GLY A 425 3.42 -11.00 -16.49
CA GLY A 425 2.97 -9.73 -15.93
C GLY A 425 2.84 -8.67 -17.00
N ARG A 426 2.77 -7.40 -16.61
CA ARG A 426 2.75 -6.26 -17.53
C ARG A 426 3.56 -5.09 -17.00
N VAL A 427 4.18 -4.35 -17.90
CA VAL A 427 4.74 -3.01 -17.64
C VAL A 427 3.82 -2.00 -18.33
N ARG A 428 3.12 -1.16 -17.56
CA ARG A 428 2.34 -0.04 -18.12
C ARG A 428 3.27 1.01 -18.72
N ALA A 429 2.73 1.87 -19.56
CA ALA A 429 3.45 3.03 -20.08
C ALA A 429 2.54 4.26 -20.06
N ARG A 430 3.14 5.44 -20.06
CA ARG A 430 2.45 6.74 -20.07
C ARG A 430 2.08 7.17 -21.48
N LEU A 431 2.96 6.88 -22.44
CA LEU A 431 2.91 7.37 -23.81
C LEU A 431 3.34 6.27 -24.80
N PRO A 432 2.89 6.32 -26.06
CA PRO A 432 3.30 5.36 -27.10
C PRO A 432 4.83 5.28 -27.29
N ALA A 433 5.55 6.40 -27.16
CA ALA A 433 7.01 6.41 -27.26
C ALA A 433 7.67 5.60 -26.11
N GLN A 434 7.16 5.73 -24.89
CA GLN A 434 7.64 4.97 -23.74
C GLN A 434 7.33 3.47 -23.90
N GLN A 435 6.14 3.13 -24.42
CA GLN A 435 5.75 1.76 -24.76
C GLN A 435 6.73 1.14 -25.76
N GLN A 436 7.09 1.87 -26.83
CA GLN A 436 8.06 1.40 -27.82
C GLN A 436 9.45 1.14 -27.20
N SER A 437 9.91 2.01 -26.29
CA SER A 437 11.17 1.78 -25.56
C SER A 437 11.11 0.53 -24.70
N ILE A 438 10.00 0.29 -23.99
CA ILE A 438 9.79 -0.92 -23.17
C ILE A 438 9.72 -2.17 -24.06
N GLU A 439 9.05 -2.10 -25.21
CA GLU A 439 8.99 -3.21 -26.17
C GLU A 439 10.37 -3.53 -26.77
N SER A 440 11.17 -2.50 -27.06
CA SER A 440 12.53 -2.62 -27.53
C SER A 440 13.41 -3.30 -26.48
N TRP A 441 13.38 -2.82 -25.23
CA TRP A 441 14.08 -3.45 -24.11
C TRP A 441 13.66 -4.92 -23.95
N ARG A 442 12.35 -5.22 -23.94
CA ARG A 442 11.86 -6.60 -23.78
C ARG A 442 12.42 -7.51 -24.88
N ARG A 443 12.44 -7.04 -26.12
CA ARG A 443 13.01 -7.78 -27.26
C ARG A 443 14.52 -7.96 -27.09
N GLY A 444 15.23 -6.90 -26.72
CA GLY A 444 16.67 -6.91 -26.44
C GLY A 444 17.02 -7.93 -25.35
N LEU A 445 16.31 -7.91 -24.23
CA LEU A 445 16.47 -8.84 -23.11
C LEU A 445 16.32 -10.30 -23.57
N LEU A 446 15.29 -10.61 -24.36
CA LEU A 446 15.06 -11.97 -24.87
C LEU A 446 16.12 -12.44 -25.87
N THR A 447 16.76 -11.51 -26.59
CA THR A 447 17.82 -11.81 -27.56
C THR A 447 19.24 -11.69 -27.00
N SER A 448 19.40 -11.15 -25.79
CA SER A 448 20.71 -10.83 -25.22
C SER A 448 21.48 -12.11 -24.91
N PRO A 449 22.76 -12.20 -25.33
CA PRO A 449 23.65 -13.28 -24.92
C PRO A 449 24.14 -13.12 -23.48
N HIS A 450 23.91 -11.95 -22.86
CA HIS A 450 24.37 -11.67 -21.50
C HIS A 450 23.44 -12.33 -20.47
N PRO A 451 24.01 -13.04 -19.48
CA PRO A 451 23.22 -13.64 -18.42
C PRO A 451 22.53 -12.58 -17.56
N PHE A 452 21.24 -12.75 -17.31
CA PHE A 452 20.46 -11.93 -16.39
C PHE A 452 20.72 -12.43 -14.97
N SER A 453 21.14 -11.58 -14.03
CA SER A 453 21.52 -12.03 -12.68
C SER A 453 20.56 -11.52 -11.63
N VAL A 454 19.98 -12.42 -10.81
CA VAL A 454 19.09 -12.07 -9.70
C VAL A 454 19.66 -12.64 -8.41
N ASP A 455 20.01 -11.78 -7.46
CA ASP A 455 20.70 -12.16 -6.20
C ASP A 455 21.92 -13.07 -6.41
N GLY A 456 22.75 -12.74 -7.41
CA GLY A 456 23.94 -13.52 -7.78
C GLY A 456 23.66 -14.80 -8.56
N ARG A 457 22.38 -15.09 -8.87
CA ARG A 457 21.99 -16.26 -9.67
C ARG A 457 21.89 -15.89 -11.12
N VAL A 458 22.74 -16.52 -11.92
CA VAL A 458 22.76 -16.35 -13.37
C VAL A 458 21.61 -17.11 -14.02
N LEU A 459 20.77 -16.36 -14.73
CA LEU A 459 19.67 -16.80 -15.57
C LEU A 459 20.04 -16.62 -17.04
N LYS A 460 19.91 -17.67 -17.84
CA LYS A 460 20.08 -17.58 -19.30
C LYS A 460 18.72 -17.40 -19.96
N THR A 461 18.60 -16.47 -20.88
CA THR A 461 17.35 -16.22 -21.62
C THR A 461 16.98 -17.47 -22.44
N SER A 462 15.68 -17.78 -22.51
CA SER A 462 15.17 -18.91 -23.27
C SER A 462 14.02 -18.48 -24.19
N PRO A 463 14.01 -18.92 -25.46
CA PRO A 463 12.92 -18.65 -26.39
C PRO A 463 11.67 -19.50 -26.12
N GLU A 464 11.66 -20.37 -25.10
CA GLU A 464 10.53 -21.25 -24.79
C GLU A 464 9.20 -20.52 -24.53
N CYS A 465 9.25 -19.26 -24.08
CA CYS A 465 8.06 -18.40 -23.94
C CYS A 465 7.64 -17.71 -25.24
N ILE A 466 8.52 -17.67 -26.26
CA ILE A 466 8.30 -17.04 -27.56
C ILE A 466 7.77 -18.07 -28.58
N ALA A 467 8.14 -19.33 -28.42
CA ALA A 467 7.63 -20.41 -29.26
C ALA A 467 6.15 -20.66 -28.95
N PRO A 468 5.21 -20.45 -29.89
CA PRO A 468 3.90 -21.04 -29.74
C PRO A 468 4.13 -22.56 -29.66
N ARG A 469 3.68 -23.21 -28.59
CA ARG A 469 3.62 -24.67 -28.57
C ARG A 469 2.80 -25.09 -29.79
N SER A 470 3.47 -25.60 -30.81
CA SER A 470 2.84 -26.40 -31.83
C SER A 470 2.29 -27.63 -31.12
N THR A 471 1.03 -27.56 -30.72
CA THR A 471 0.25 -28.76 -30.46
C THR A 471 0.42 -29.67 -31.69
N PRO A 472 0.80 -30.95 -31.51
CA PRO A 472 0.81 -31.88 -32.62
C PRO A 472 -0.60 -31.91 -33.20
N ALA A 473 -0.71 -31.75 -34.51
CA ALA A 473 -1.96 -31.86 -35.22
C ALA A 473 -2.58 -33.25 -34.95
N SER A 474 -3.51 -33.33 -34.00
CA SER A 474 -4.54 -34.35 -34.04
C SER A 474 -5.57 -33.86 -35.05
N SER A 475 -5.56 -34.50 -36.21
CA SER A 475 -6.64 -34.47 -37.18
C SER A 475 -7.99 -34.68 -36.49
N GLN A 476 -8.76 -33.60 -36.34
CA GLN A 476 -10.21 -33.60 -36.44
C GLN A 476 -10.67 -32.15 -36.65
N SER A 477 -10.97 -31.84 -37.90
CA SER A 477 -11.73 -30.67 -38.30
C SER A 477 -13.08 -30.69 -37.59
N ASN A 478 -13.39 -29.65 -36.83
CA ASN A 478 -14.76 -29.19 -36.66
C ASN A 478 -14.73 -27.69 -36.38
N SER A 479 -15.03 -26.93 -37.42
CA SER A 479 -15.41 -25.53 -37.34
C SER A 479 -16.72 -25.42 -36.55
N PHE A 480 -16.62 -25.16 -35.25
CA PHE A 480 -17.77 -24.67 -34.50
C PHE A 480 -17.98 -23.20 -34.84
N LEU A 481 -18.86 -22.95 -35.80
CA LEU A 481 -19.51 -21.64 -35.98
C LEU A 481 -20.06 -21.18 -34.62
N ARG A 482 -19.82 -19.92 -34.27
CA ARG A 482 -20.21 -19.39 -32.97
C ARG A 482 -21.73 -19.44 -32.86
N SER A 483 -22.27 -19.87 -31.72
CA SER A 483 -23.70 -20.12 -31.49
C SER A 483 -24.65 -18.96 -31.86
N TRP A 484 -24.14 -17.72 -31.96
CA TRP A 484 -24.91 -16.56 -32.41
C TRP A 484 -25.10 -16.50 -33.95
N GLU A 485 -24.18 -17.06 -34.73
CA GLU A 485 -24.29 -17.14 -36.20
C GLU A 485 -25.36 -18.15 -36.62
N ILE A 486 -25.46 -19.26 -35.89
CA ILE A 486 -26.53 -20.25 -36.06
C ILE A 486 -27.88 -19.65 -35.69
N ALA A 487 -27.95 -18.88 -34.59
CA ALA A 487 -29.17 -18.19 -34.19
C ALA A 487 -29.64 -17.17 -35.26
N LEU A 488 -28.72 -16.41 -35.87
CA LEU A 488 -29.06 -15.48 -36.95
C LEU A 488 -29.56 -16.17 -38.21
N LEU A 489 -28.95 -17.30 -38.59
CA LEU A 489 -29.42 -18.08 -39.75
C LEU A 489 -30.80 -18.69 -39.51
N VAL A 490 -31.08 -19.19 -38.30
CA VAL A 490 -32.38 -19.77 -37.95
C VAL A 490 -33.47 -18.68 -37.90
N VAL A 491 -33.18 -17.52 -37.30
CA VAL A 491 -34.13 -16.39 -37.26
C VAL A 491 -34.38 -15.84 -38.66
N GLY A 492 -33.33 -15.71 -39.48
CA GLY A 492 -33.46 -15.29 -40.88
C GLY A 492 -34.30 -16.24 -41.72
N ALA A 493 -34.12 -17.55 -41.55
CA ALA A 493 -34.91 -18.56 -42.26
C ALA A 493 -36.39 -18.56 -41.82
N LEU A 494 -36.67 -18.42 -40.52
CA LEU A 494 -38.04 -18.31 -39.99
C LEU A 494 -38.77 -17.06 -40.49
N LEU A 495 -38.07 -15.92 -40.55
CA LEU A 495 -38.61 -14.69 -41.12
C LEU A 495 -38.90 -14.84 -42.61
N LEU A 496 -38.03 -15.51 -43.36
CA LEU A 496 -38.25 -15.75 -44.79
C LEU A 496 -39.45 -16.67 -45.04
N VAL A 497 -39.63 -17.72 -44.23
CA VAL A 497 -40.79 -18.62 -44.31
C VAL A 497 -42.08 -17.88 -43.97
N LEU A 498 -42.09 -17.04 -42.93
CA LEU A 498 -43.25 -16.21 -42.58
C LEU A 498 -43.60 -15.22 -43.69
N LEU A 499 -42.60 -14.64 -44.36
CA LEU A 499 -42.80 -13.72 -45.47
C LEU A 499 -43.38 -14.42 -46.70
N LEU A 500 -42.91 -15.63 -47.01
CA LEU A 500 -43.40 -16.45 -48.10
C LEU A 500 -44.82 -16.99 -47.85
N VAL A 501 -45.14 -17.34 -46.60
CA VAL A 501 -46.50 -17.75 -46.19
C VAL A 501 -47.47 -16.57 -46.19
N GLY A 502 -47.03 -15.38 -45.79
CA GLY A 502 -47.82 -14.14 -45.86
C GLY A 502 -48.09 -13.65 -47.29
N LEU A 503 -47.24 -14.00 -48.26
CA LEU A 503 -47.45 -13.71 -49.68
C LEU A 503 -48.34 -14.75 -50.40
N ALA A 504 -48.61 -15.89 -49.76
CA ALA A 504 -49.39 -17.00 -50.32
C ALA A 504 -50.81 -17.12 -49.72
N LEU A 505 -51.19 -16.19 -48.83
CA LEU A 505 -52.50 -16.11 -48.17
C LEU A 505 -53.34 -14.95 -48.71
#